data_AF-A0A9P4XSZ2-F1
#
_entry.id   AF-A0A9P4XSZ2-F1
#
_cell.length_a   1.000
_cell.length_b   1.000
_cell.length_c   1.000
_cell.angle_alpha   90.00
_cell.angle_beta   90.00
_cell.angle_gamma   90.00
#
_symmetry.space_group_name_H-M   'P 1'
#
loop_
_entity.id
_entity.type
_entity.pdbx_description
1 polymer ?
#
loop_
_entity_poly.entity_id
_entity_poly.type
_entity_poly.pdbx_seq_one_letter_code
_entity_poly.pdbx_strand_id
1 'polypeptide(L)'
;MLDLKHQCVVSTTFLGKEYATVRYVWGMVAFPKLIRQNVAALSRPGALNPHNPNLAVHRVVKDAMILAKSLGLRYIWVDSLCIVQDEEHDWEYMVPLMDRIYGSGVVNICAAAGQDCSAGLPGTPLNTRGAVQPVITLFEMKLLAVRAIEDVIRRSA
;
A
#
# COMPACT_ATOMS: atom_id res chain seq x y z
N MET A 1 7.63 10.83 -0.93
CA MET A 1 7.09 9.63 -1.62
C MET A 1 7.94 8.42 -1.26
N LEU A 2 7.47 7.20 -1.49
CA LEU A 2 8.27 5.98 -1.37
C LEU A 2 8.74 5.55 -2.77
N ASP A 3 10.04 5.36 -2.96
CA ASP A 3 10.62 4.78 -4.18
C ASP A 3 10.66 3.27 -4.05
N LEU A 4 9.86 2.55 -4.84
CA LEU A 4 9.76 1.09 -4.82
C LEU A 4 10.95 0.39 -5.50
N LYS A 5 11.72 1.13 -6.30
CA LYS A 5 12.97 0.62 -6.90
C LYS A 5 14.08 0.57 -5.86
N HIS A 6 14.27 1.67 -5.12
CA HIS A 6 15.30 1.76 -4.07
C HIS A 6 14.78 1.35 -2.68
N GLN A 7 13.48 1.12 -2.54
CA GLN A 7 12.82 0.73 -1.29
C GLN A 7 13.13 1.71 -0.16
N CYS A 8 12.90 3.00 -0.37
CA CYS A 8 13.18 4.04 0.62
C CYS A 8 12.25 5.26 0.48
N VAL A 9 12.23 6.11 1.50
CA VAL A 9 11.58 7.42 1.45
C VAL A 9 12.43 8.36 0.60
N VAL A 10 11.78 9.12 -0.27
CA VAL A 10 12.42 10.13 -1.11
C VAL A 10 11.65 11.45 -1.00
N SER A 11 12.39 12.55 -0.82
CA SER A 11 11.86 13.89 -0.96
C SER A 11 11.81 14.25 -2.45
N THR A 12 10.64 14.03 -3.05
CA THR A 12 10.36 14.36 -4.45
C THR A 12 8.94 14.89 -4.54
N THR A 13 8.71 15.80 -5.48
CA THR A 13 7.36 16.20 -5.87
C THR A 13 6.60 15.04 -6.51
N PHE A 14 5.29 15.03 -6.32
CA PHE A 14 4.37 14.11 -6.99
C PHE A 14 4.05 14.55 -8.44
N LEU A 15 4.33 15.81 -8.79
CA LEU A 15 4.07 16.33 -10.14
C LEU A 15 4.97 15.64 -11.18
N GLY A 16 4.36 15.20 -12.28
CA GLY A 16 5.06 14.50 -13.37
C GLY A 16 5.57 13.11 -13.00
N LYS A 17 5.03 12.50 -11.93
CA LYS A 17 5.33 11.13 -11.51
C LYS A 17 4.10 10.25 -11.63
N GLU A 18 4.31 9.01 -12.04
CA GLU A 18 3.29 7.96 -11.95
C GLU A 18 3.44 7.26 -10.60
N TYR A 19 2.37 7.27 -9.81
CA TYR A 19 2.36 6.67 -8.48
C TYR A 19 1.00 6.13 -8.08
N ALA A 20 1.01 5.19 -7.15
CA ALA A 20 -0.20 4.76 -6.45
C ALA A 20 -0.39 5.58 -5.17
N THR A 21 -1.65 5.80 -4.78
CA THR A 21 -1.99 6.25 -3.42
C THR A 21 -2.53 5.08 -2.61
N VAL A 22 -2.42 5.16 -1.28
CA VAL A 22 -2.95 4.14 -0.36
C VAL A 22 -3.91 4.78 0.61
N ARG A 23 -5.12 4.24 0.69
CA ARG A 23 -6.12 4.62 1.68
C ARG A 23 -6.43 3.44 2.59
N TYR A 24 -6.31 3.64 3.89
CA TYR A 24 -6.55 2.61 4.90
C TYR A 24 -6.87 3.23 6.26
N VAL A 25 -7.46 2.45 7.16
CA VAL A 25 -7.69 2.87 8.55
C VAL A 25 -6.41 2.62 9.34
N TRP A 26 -5.87 3.64 10.02
CA TRP A 26 -4.69 3.48 10.88
C TRP A 26 -5.00 2.63 12.12
N GLY A 27 -6.17 2.80 12.71
CA GLY A 27 -6.58 2.12 13.94
C GLY A 27 -5.85 2.62 15.19
N MET A 28 -5.98 1.90 16.30
CA MET A 28 -5.34 2.23 17.59
C MET A 28 -4.02 1.45 17.84
N VAL A 29 -3.60 0.64 16.87
CA VAL A 29 -2.34 -0.11 16.96
C VAL A 29 -1.18 0.88 16.86
N ALA A 30 -0.14 0.70 17.68
CA ALA A 30 1.07 1.51 17.60
C ALA A 30 1.95 1.09 16.42
N PHE A 31 2.55 2.07 15.75
CA PHE A 31 3.40 1.79 14.60
C PHE A 31 4.36 2.90 14.22
N PRO A 32 5.44 2.55 13.49
CA PRO A 32 6.37 3.54 13.01
C PRO A 32 5.76 4.37 11.88
N LYS A 33 5.69 5.67 12.15
CA LYS A 33 5.39 6.72 11.19
C LYS A 33 6.69 7.38 10.75
N LEU A 34 6.67 8.13 9.65
CA LEU A 34 7.77 9.04 9.35
C LEU A 34 7.77 10.16 10.39
N ILE A 35 8.88 10.29 11.10
CA ILE A 35 9.13 11.35 12.08
C ILE A 35 10.52 11.93 11.82
N ARG A 36 10.78 13.17 12.24
CA ARG A 36 12.04 13.87 11.93
C ARG A 36 13.27 13.02 12.22
N GLN A 37 13.26 12.31 13.35
CA GLN A 37 14.36 11.47 13.80
C GLN A 37 14.66 10.28 12.87
N ASN A 38 13.66 9.71 12.19
CA ASN A 38 13.82 8.52 11.36
C ASN A 38 13.87 8.81 9.85
N VAL A 39 13.67 10.05 9.40
CA VAL A 39 13.73 10.44 7.98
C VAL A 39 15.04 9.96 7.34
N ALA A 40 16.18 10.24 7.95
CA ALA A 40 17.48 9.86 7.41
C ALA A 40 17.66 8.34 7.32
N ALA A 41 17.11 7.58 8.26
CA ALA A 41 17.17 6.12 8.25
C ALA A 41 16.26 5.53 7.18
N LEU A 42 15.02 6.01 7.08
CA LEU A 42 14.03 5.54 6.11
C LEU A 42 14.33 5.99 4.67
N SER A 43 15.17 7.01 4.49
CA SER A 43 15.62 7.47 3.17
C SER A 43 16.80 6.66 2.60
N ARG A 44 17.42 5.78 3.39
CA ARG A 44 18.50 4.91 2.92
C ARG A 44 17.94 3.84 1.96
N PRO A 45 18.58 3.59 0.81
CA PRO A 45 18.17 2.49 -0.07
C PRO A 45 18.07 1.15 0.69
N GLY A 46 16.98 0.42 0.47
CA GLY A 46 16.67 -0.85 1.14
C GLY A 46 15.98 -0.72 2.50
N ALA A 47 15.85 0.48 3.07
CA ALA A 47 15.26 0.69 4.40
C ALA A 47 13.80 0.22 4.50
N LEU A 48 13.06 0.24 3.39
CA LEU A 48 11.66 -0.18 3.28
C LEU A 48 11.48 -1.47 2.48
N ASN A 49 12.42 -2.42 2.55
CA ASN A 49 12.25 -3.71 1.87
C ASN A 49 11.04 -4.49 2.42
N PRO A 50 9.95 -4.69 1.64
CA PRO A 50 8.73 -5.33 2.13
C PRO A 50 8.92 -6.83 2.48
N HIS A 51 10.00 -7.45 2.01
CA HIS A 51 10.36 -8.83 2.34
C HIS A 51 11.18 -8.96 3.62
N ASN A 52 11.62 -7.85 4.22
CA ASN A 52 12.30 -7.89 5.51
C ASN A 52 11.25 -8.15 6.63
N PRO A 53 11.33 -9.29 7.34
CA PRO A 53 10.38 -9.60 8.41
C PRO A 53 10.46 -8.61 9.57
N ASN A 54 11.65 -8.03 9.79
CA ASN A 54 11.90 -7.05 10.85
C ASN A 54 11.60 -5.61 10.42
N LEU A 55 11.12 -5.38 9.19
CA LEU A 55 10.71 -4.06 8.77
C LEU A 55 9.51 -3.62 9.60
N ALA A 56 9.73 -2.59 10.42
CA ALA A 56 8.74 -1.99 11.27
C ALA A 56 7.85 -1.03 10.44
N VAL A 57 7.09 -1.62 9.52
CA VAL A 57 6.08 -0.96 8.67
C VAL A 57 4.85 -1.86 8.65
N HIS A 58 3.68 -1.26 8.58
CA HIS A 58 2.43 -1.99 8.55
C HIS A 58 2.26 -2.96 7.40
N ARG A 59 1.46 -4.00 7.66
CA ARG A 59 1.13 -5.01 6.66
C ARG A 59 0.43 -4.41 5.45
N VAL A 60 -0.56 -3.53 5.65
CA VAL A 60 -1.26 -2.86 4.53
C VAL A 60 -0.29 -2.12 3.62
N VAL A 61 0.71 -1.44 4.19
CA VAL A 61 1.69 -0.70 3.40
C VAL A 61 2.62 -1.65 2.66
N LYS A 62 3.13 -2.71 3.30
CA LYS A 62 3.97 -3.73 2.63
C LYS A 62 3.23 -4.37 1.45
N ASP A 63 1.97 -4.73 1.66
CA ASP A 63 1.10 -5.29 0.64
C ASP A 63 0.85 -4.31 -0.51
N ALA A 64 0.56 -3.05 -0.20
CA ALA A 64 0.35 -2.01 -1.19
C ALA A 64 1.63 -1.72 -2.01
N MET A 65 2.81 -1.75 -1.38
CA MET A 65 4.10 -1.62 -2.08
C MET A 65 4.32 -2.76 -3.08
N ILE A 66 4.01 -3.99 -2.70
CA ILE A 66 4.11 -5.15 -3.59
C ILE A 66 3.11 -5.03 -4.76
N LEU A 67 1.86 -4.66 -4.46
CA LEU A 67 0.83 -4.47 -5.48
C LEU A 67 1.21 -3.36 -6.46
N ALA A 68 1.57 -2.17 -5.97
CA ALA A 68 1.98 -1.05 -6.82
C ALA A 68 3.17 -1.40 -7.71
N LYS A 69 4.17 -2.12 -7.18
CA LYS A 69 5.31 -2.60 -7.97
C LYS A 69 4.88 -3.59 -9.06
N SER A 70 3.92 -4.48 -8.78
CA SER A 70 3.38 -5.42 -9.77
C SER A 70 2.59 -4.74 -10.89
N LEU A 71 2.03 -3.55 -10.61
CA LEU A 71 1.37 -2.69 -11.60
C LEU A 71 2.37 -1.85 -12.41
N GLY A 72 3.68 -2.03 -12.23
CA GLY A 72 4.71 -1.28 -12.94
C GLY A 72 4.98 0.13 -12.38
N LEU A 73 4.36 0.50 -11.27
CA LEU A 73 4.55 1.82 -10.66
C LEU A 73 5.84 1.85 -9.85
N ARG A 74 6.63 2.91 -10.04
CA ARG A 74 7.86 3.12 -9.25
C ARG A 74 7.58 3.74 -7.90
N TYR A 75 6.56 4.56 -7.79
CA TYR A 75 6.31 5.35 -6.59
C TYR A 75 4.97 4.99 -5.95
N ILE A 76 4.94 5.09 -4.64
CA ILE A 76 3.71 5.00 -3.87
C ILE A 76 3.68 6.14 -2.85
N TRP A 77 2.48 6.65 -2.60
CA TRP A 77 2.23 7.66 -1.59
C TRP A 77 1.37 7.06 -0.47
N VAL A 78 1.87 7.20 0.76
CA VAL A 78 1.25 6.71 1.99
C VAL A 78 1.36 7.82 3.02
N ASP A 79 0.25 8.33 3.52
CA ASP A 79 0.19 9.46 4.46
C ASP A 79 1.16 9.32 5.65
N SER A 80 1.16 8.16 6.30
CA SER A 80 2.00 7.87 7.47
C SER A 80 3.50 7.86 7.20
N LEU A 81 3.93 7.73 5.94
CA LEU A 81 5.34 7.61 5.54
C LEU A 81 5.80 8.66 4.52
N CYS A 82 4.89 9.48 4.00
CA CYS A 82 5.20 10.59 3.09
C CYS A 82 5.16 11.96 3.77
N ILE A 83 4.79 11.99 5.05
CA ILE A 83 4.55 13.21 5.82
C ILE A 83 5.19 13.01 7.17
N VAL A 84 5.96 13.99 7.62
CA VAL A 84 6.61 13.97 8.93
C VAL A 84 5.54 14.25 9.98
N GLN A 85 5.22 13.22 10.78
CA GLN A 85 4.04 13.21 11.65
C GLN A 85 4.25 13.94 12.98
N ASP A 86 5.50 14.25 13.35
CA ASP A 86 5.87 15.01 14.55
C ASP A 86 6.18 16.48 14.26
N GLU A 87 5.95 16.96 13.02
CA GLU A 87 6.12 18.37 12.64
C GLU A 87 4.81 18.95 12.08
N GLU A 88 4.25 19.94 12.79
CA GLU A 88 2.98 20.59 12.42
C GLU A 88 3.06 21.25 11.04
N HIS A 89 4.20 21.87 10.72
CA HIS A 89 4.42 22.57 9.45
C HIS A 89 4.28 21.64 8.23
N ASP A 90 4.80 20.41 8.32
CA ASP A 90 4.63 19.42 7.25
C ASP A 90 3.16 19.05 7.08
N TRP A 91 2.40 19.04 8.18
CA TRP A 91 0.98 18.74 8.12
C TRP A 91 0.19 19.85 7.44
N GLU A 92 0.42 21.10 7.86
CA GLU A 92 -0.18 22.31 7.29
C GLU A 92 0.13 22.46 5.80
N TYR A 93 1.31 22.02 5.36
CA TYR A 93 1.69 22.02 3.96
C TYR A 93 1.01 20.91 3.15
N MET A 94 0.93 19.68 3.70
CA MET A 94 0.47 18.51 2.96
C MET A 94 -1.05 18.38 2.93
N VAL A 95 -1.77 18.78 3.99
CA VAL A 95 -3.24 18.65 4.06
C VAL A 95 -3.95 19.36 2.89
N PRO A 96 -3.62 20.62 2.54
CA PRO A 96 -4.24 21.32 1.42
C PRO A 96 -3.94 20.70 0.04
N LEU A 97 -2.95 19.81 -0.04
CA LEU A 97 -2.54 19.13 -1.27
C LEU A 97 -3.13 17.71 -1.40
N MET A 98 -3.82 17.22 -0.38
CA MET A 98 -4.35 15.84 -0.35
C MET A 98 -5.27 15.53 -1.53
N ASP A 99 -6.18 16.44 -1.86
CA ASP A 99 -7.08 16.32 -3.00
C ASP A 99 -6.31 16.11 -4.30
N ARG A 100 -5.23 16.87 -4.51
CA ARG A 100 -4.35 16.76 -5.67
C ARG A 100 -3.50 15.51 -5.64
N ILE A 101 -2.97 15.13 -4.48
CA ILE A 101 -2.16 13.93 -4.31
C ILE A 101 -2.99 12.69 -4.63
N TYR A 102 -4.20 12.58 -4.07
CA TYR A 102 -5.09 11.46 -4.37
C TYR A 102 -5.67 11.53 -5.79
N GLY A 103 -5.98 12.73 -6.29
CA GLY A 103 -6.53 12.93 -7.63
C GLY A 103 -5.54 12.76 -8.79
N SER A 104 -4.24 12.90 -8.54
CA SER A 104 -3.18 12.76 -9.56
C SER A 104 -2.50 11.39 -9.56
N GLY A 105 -2.84 10.50 -8.62
CA GLY A 105 -2.33 9.14 -8.60
C GLY A 105 -2.93 8.31 -9.75
N VAL A 106 -2.13 7.39 -10.31
CA VAL A 106 -2.58 6.47 -11.37
C VAL A 106 -3.66 5.52 -10.86
N VAL A 107 -3.52 5.10 -9.60
CA VAL A 107 -4.47 4.22 -8.93
C VAL A 107 -4.52 4.54 -7.43
N ASN A 108 -5.69 4.34 -6.83
CA ASN A 108 -5.87 4.36 -5.38
C ASN A 108 -6.08 2.94 -4.86
N ILE A 109 -5.17 2.47 -4.01
CA ILE A 109 -5.24 1.17 -3.34
C ILE A 109 -5.97 1.38 -2.01
N CYS A 110 -7.24 0.98 -1.96
CA CYS A 110 -8.10 1.13 -0.79
C CYS A 110 -8.18 -0.19 0.01
N ALA A 111 -7.61 -0.22 1.22
CA ALA A 111 -7.72 -1.34 2.15
C ALA A 111 -9.04 -1.24 2.96
N ALA A 112 -10.17 -1.53 2.31
CA ALA A 112 -11.50 -1.31 2.89
C ALA A 112 -11.94 -2.40 3.89
N ALA A 113 -11.34 -3.59 3.85
CA ALA A 113 -11.76 -4.73 4.68
C ALA A 113 -11.11 -4.78 6.07
N GLY A 114 -10.07 -3.97 6.32
CA GLY A 114 -9.34 -3.96 7.58
C GLY A 114 -9.90 -2.95 8.58
N GLN A 115 -9.95 -3.34 9.85
CA GLN A 115 -10.28 -2.41 10.96
C GLN A 115 -9.08 -1.53 11.35
N ASP A 116 -7.88 -1.96 10.98
CA ASP A 116 -6.64 -1.23 11.20
C ASP A 116 -5.58 -1.57 10.14
N CYS A 117 -4.43 -0.91 10.29
CA CYS A 117 -3.24 -1.01 9.47
C CYS A 117 -2.56 -2.40 9.44
N SER A 118 -2.89 -3.30 10.36
CA SER A 118 -2.30 -4.65 10.46
C SER A 118 -3.01 -5.68 9.58
N ALA A 119 -4.24 -5.38 9.11
CA ALA A 119 -5.06 -6.32 8.34
C ALA A 119 -4.38 -6.82 7.05
N GLY A 120 -3.69 -5.92 6.33
CA GLY A 120 -3.09 -6.22 5.02
C GLY A 120 -4.08 -6.16 3.86
N LEU A 121 -3.64 -6.54 2.65
CA LEU A 121 -4.48 -6.67 1.46
C LEU A 121 -4.67 -8.15 1.12
N PRO A 122 -5.90 -8.68 1.05
CA PRO A 122 -6.13 -10.07 0.65
C PRO A 122 -5.71 -10.34 -0.80
N GLY A 123 -5.02 -11.46 -1.04
CA GLY A 123 -4.59 -11.91 -2.36
C GLY A 123 -3.23 -11.41 -2.81
N THR A 124 -2.49 -10.66 -1.96
CA THR A 124 -1.08 -10.37 -2.21
C THR A 124 -0.22 -11.62 -1.94
N PRO A 125 1.02 -11.68 -2.46
CA PRO A 125 1.93 -12.78 -2.15
C PRO A 125 2.16 -13.01 -0.64
N LEU A 126 2.08 -11.96 0.18
CA LEU A 126 2.19 -12.04 1.64
C LEU A 126 0.87 -12.45 2.34
N ASN A 127 -0.23 -12.51 1.59
CA ASN A 127 -1.57 -12.77 2.11
C ASN A 127 -2.45 -13.48 1.06
N THR A 128 -1.95 -14.58 0.50
CA THR A 128 -2.67 -15.30 -0.56
C THR A 128 -4.00 -15.81 0.00
N ARG A 129 -5.11 -15.53 -0.69
CA ARG A 129 -6.41 -16.07 -0.31
C ARG A 129 -6.35 -17.59 -0.43
N GLY A 130 -6.79 -18.32 0.59
CA GLY A 130 -7.01 -19.78 0.51
C GLY A 130 -8.18 -20.19 -0.40
N ALA A 131 -8.75 -19.25 -1.16
CA ALA A 131 -9.87 -19.52 -2.04
C ALA A 131 -9.38 -20.27 -3.29
N VAL A 132 -9.69 -21.56 -3.37
CA VAL A 132 -9.50 -22.35 -4.59
C VAL A 132 -10.62 -21.99 -5.56
N GLN A 133 -10.27 -21.42 -6.71
CA GLN A 133 -11.19 -21.32 -7.84
C GLN A 133 -11.10 -22.62 -8.65
N PRO A 134 -12.16 -23.44 -8.72
CA PRO A 134 -12.12 -24.65 -9.52
C PRO A 134 -12.07 -24.26 -11.00
N VAL A 135 -11.07 -24.80 -11.69
CA VAL A 135 -10.92 -24.71 -13.15
C VAL A 135 -11.22 -26.07 -13.72
N ILE A 136 -12.20 -26.16 -14.62
CA ILE A 136 -12.49 -27.37 -15.39
C ILE A 136 -12.06 -27.16 -16.84
N THR A 137 -11.51 -28.21 -17.48
CA THR A 137 -11.16 -28.17 -18.90
C THR A 137 -12.20 -28.95 -19.70
N LEU A 138 -12.84 -28.31 -20.66
CA LEU A 138 -13.93 -28.87 -21.47
C LEU A 138 -13.73 -28.45 -22.92
N PHE A 139 -13.57 -29.42 -23.83
CA PHE A 139 -13.34 -29.17 -25.26
C PHE A 139 -12.21 -28.14 -25.52
N GLU A 140 -11.04 -28.34 -24.89
CA GLU A 140 -9.87 -27.45 -24.95
C GLU A 140 -10.05 -26.04 -24.33
N MET A 141 -11.22 -25.72 -23.81
CA MET A 141 -11.46 -24.47 -23.08
C MET A 141 -11.25 -24.66 -21.58
N LYS A 142 -10.62 -23.68 -20.92
CA LYS A 142 -10.57 -23.60 -19.45
C LYS A 142 -11.75 -22.76 -18.95
N LEU A 143 -12.67 -23.40 -18.25
CA LEU A 143 -13.81 -22.76 -17.60
C LEU A 143 -13.48 -22.53 -16.13
N LEU A 144 -13.62 -21.28 -15.68
CA LEU A 144 -13.42 -20.86 -14.29
C LEU A 144 -14.79 -20.67 -13.64
N ALA A 145 -15.06 -21.37 -12.53
CA ALA A 145 -16.26 -21.05 -11.75
C ALA A 145 -16.04 -19.74 -10.97
N VAL A 146 -16.71 -18.68 -11.43
CA VAL A 146 -16.69 -17.38 -10.74
C VAL A 146 -17.72 -17.44 -9.62
N ARG A 147 -17.27 -17.36 -8.35
CA ARG A 147 -18.18 -17.09 -7.24
C ARG A 147 -18.67 -15.65 -7.37
N ALA A 148 -19.93 -15.39 -7.05
CA ALA A 148 -20.43 -14.02 -6.99
C ALA A 148 -19.50 -13.16 -6.10
N ILE A 149 -19.12 -11.98 -6.60
CA ILE A 149 -18.22 -11.05 -5.90
C ILE A 149 -18.73 -10.77 -4.47
N GLU A 150 -20.05 -10.70 -4.32
CA GLU A 150 -20.75 -10.49 -3.05
C GLU A 150 -20.44 -11.58 -2.01
N ASP A 151 -20.40 -12.85 -2.42
CA ASP A 151 -20.09 -13.97 -1.54
C ASP A 151 -18.61 -14.00 -1.12
N VAL A 152 -17.72 -13.52 -1.99
CA VAL A 152 -16.29 -13.40 -1.70
C VAL A 152 -16.03 -12.29 -0.69
N ILE A 153 -16.72 -11.15 -0.83
CA ILE A 153 -16.60 -10.02 0.10
C ILE A 153 -17.15 -10.41 1.49
N ARG A 154 -18.31 -11.06 1.56
CA ARG A 154 -18.95 -11.44 2.83
C ARG A 154 -18.15 -12.44 3.67
N ARG A 155 -17.33 -13.29 3.04
CA ARG A 155 -16.49 -14.28 3.74
C ARG A 155 -15.07 -13.81 4.02
N SER A 156 -14.70 -12.62 3.55
CA SER A 156 -13.36 -12.03 3.72
C SER A 156 -13.33 -10.89 4.75
N ALA A 157 -14.49 -10.57 5.35
CA ALA A 157 -14.66 -9.64 6.48
C ALA A 157 -14.90 -10.44 7.76
#